data_AF-A0ABD5DWM5-F1
#
_entry.id   AF-A0ABD5DWM5-F1
#
_cell.length_a   1.000
_cell.length_b   1.000
_cell.length_c   1.000
_cell.angle_alpha   90.00
_cell.angle_beta   90.00
_cell.angle_gamma   90.00
#
_symmetry.space_group_name_H-M   'P 1'
#
loop_
_entity.id
_entity.type
_entity.pdbx_description
1 polymer ?
#
loop_
_entity_poly.entity_id
_entity_poly.type
_entity_poly.pdbx_seq_one_letter_code
_entity_poly.pdbx_strand_id
1 'polypeptide(L)' 'VYSNLMVDVEATNAKLIERQVSIVMEATDCDRATAQKALEACGRHCKTAIVMVLADLSAAEAQSLLAKNNGYIRKALSNT' A
#
# COMPACT_ATOMS: atom_id res chain seq x y z
N VAL A 1 9.89 -5.33 2.33
CA VAL A 1 9.15 -6.60 2.54
C VAL A 1 8.14 -6.38 3.65
N TYR A 2 6.86 -6.65 3.40
CA TYR A 2 5.79 -6.67 4.40
C TYR A 2 5.22 -8.08 4.41
N SER A 3 5.24 -8.78 5.54
CA SER A 3 4.79 -10.18 5.72
C SER A 3 4.97 -11.09 4.49
N ASN A 4 6.21 -11.45 4.13
CA ASN A 4 6.55 -12.33 2.99
C ASN A 4 6.02 -11.91 1.60
N LEU A 5 5.31 -10.80 1.49
CA LEU A 5 4.75 -10.28 0.24
C LEU A 5 5.76 -9.34 -0.43
N MET A 6 6.04 -9.63 -1.71
CA MET A 6 6.86 -8.78 -2.56
C MET A 6 6.06 -7.53 -2.96
N VAL A 7 6.11 -6.52 -2.10
CA VAL A 7 5.41 -5.23 -2.23
C VAL A 7 6.09 -4.25 -3.19
N ASP A 8 7.19 -4.64 -3.84
CA ASP A 8 7.95 -3.86 -4.85
C ASP A 8 7.66 -4.33 -6.28
N VAL A 9 6.41 -4.72 -6.56
CA VAL A 9 5.96 -5.07 -7.91
C VAL A 9 5.35 -3.84 -8.55
N GLU A 10 5.96 -3.37 -9.65
CA GLU A 10 5.32 -2.40 -10.55
C GLU A 10 4.23 -3.10 -11.37
N ALA A 11 2.98 -2.68 -11.20
CA ALA A 11 1.87 -3.23 -11.95
C ALA A 11 1.77 -2.62 -13.35
N THR A 12 2.53 -3.21 -14.27
CA THR A 12 2.54 -2.84 -15.70
C THR A 12 1.48 -3.56 -16.53
N ASN A 13 0.87 -4.62 -16.02
CA ASN A 13 -0.18 -5.38 -16.70
C ASN A 13 -1.37 -5.69 -15.79
N ALA A 14 -2.53 -6.00 -16.39
CA ALA A 14 -3.79 -6.23 -15.65
C ALA A 14 -3.67 -7.32 -14.56
N LYS A 15 -2.87 -8.37 -14.82
CA LYS A 15 -2.63 -9.46 -13.85
C LYS A 15 -1.85 -8.99 -12.63
N LEU A 16 -0.87 -8.11 -12.81
CA LEU A 16 -0.11 -7.52 -11.71
C LEU A 16 -0.95 -6.50 -10.94
N ILE A 17 -1.82 -5.75 -11.61
CA ILE A 17 -2.77 -4.83 -10.94
C ILE A 17 -3.69 -5.62 -9.99
N GLU A 18 -4.33 -6.68 -10.49
CA GLU A 18 -5.16 -7.57 -9.68
C GLU A 18 -4.38 -8.14 -8.48
N ARG A 19 -3.13 -8.56 -8.72
CA ARG A 19 -2.26 -9.04 -7.65
C ARG A 19 -1.96 -7.97 -6.60
N GLN A 20 -1.72 -6.73 -7.01
CA GLN A 20 -1.52 -5.63 -6.07
C GLN A 20 -2.78 -5.39 -5.21
N VAL A 21 -3.96 -5.42 -5.81
CA VAL A 21 -5.23 -5.29 -5.09
C VAL A 21 -5.39 -6.39 -4.06
N SER A 22 -5.12 -7.66 -4.42
CA SER A 22 -5.15 -8.78 -3.47
C SER A 22 -4.14 -8.61 -2.33
N ILE A 23 -2.92 -8.13 -2.62
CA ILE A 23 -1.89 -7.87 -1.61
C ILE A 23 -2.36 -6.80 -0.62
N VAL A 24 -2.95 -5.70 -1.11
CA VAL A 24 -3.45 -4.62 -0.25
C VAL A 24 -4.60 -5.16 0.61
N MET A 25 -5.57 -5.85 0.01
CA MET A 25 -6.67 -6.48 0.73
C MET A 25 -6.15 -7.43 1.83
N GLU A 26 -5.21 -8.31 1.53
CA GLU A 26 -4.65 -9.27 2.50
C GLU A 26 -3.84 -8.57 3.61
N ALA A 27 -3.15 -7.48 3.28
CA ALA A 27 -2.35 -6.73 4.24
C ALA A 27 -3.17 -5.82 5.16
N THR A 28 -4.33 -5.35 4.70
CA THR A 28 -5.13 -4.34 5.41
C THR A 28 -6.54 -4.82 5.79
N ASP A 29 -6.89 -6.05 5.43
CA ASP A 29 -8.20 -6.68 5.63
C ASP A 29 -9.38 -5.81 5.12
N CYS A 30 -9.13 -5.05 4.04
CA CYS A 30 -10.10 -4.13 3.45
C CYS A 30 -10.81 -4.76 2.24
N ASP A 31 -11.90 -4.12 1.80
CA ASP A 31 -12.62 -4.54 0.61
C ASP A 31 -11.89 -4.14 -0.69
N ARG A 32 -12.21 -4.85 -1.77
CA ARG A 32 -11.60 -4.64 -3.09
C ARG A 32 -11.74 -3.20 -3.58
N ALA A 33 -12.87 -2.54 -3.33
CA ALA A 33 -13.10 -1.17 -3.78
C ALA A 33 -12.17 -0.18 -3.06
N THR A 34 -11.98 -0.34 -1.75
CA THR A 34 -11.03 0.49 -0.98
C THR A 34 -9.59 0.24 -1.41
N ALA A 35 -9.18 -1.03 -1.56
CA ALA A 35 -7.85 -1.37 -2.05
C ALA A 35 -7.55 -0.76 -3.43
N GLN A 36 -8.53 -0.82 -4.34
CA GLN A 36 -8.39 -0.29 -5.69
C GLN A 36 -8.32 1.24 -5.70
N LYS A 37 -9.15 1.92 -4.90
CA LYS A 37 -9.09 3.39 -4.73
C LYS A 37 -7.75 3.84 -4.14
N ALA A 38 -7.24 3.14 -3.12
CA ALA A 38 -5.97 3.47 -2.49
C ALA A 38 -4.82 3.31 -3.50
N LEU A 39 -4.80 2.21 -4.26
CA LEU A 39 -3.82 1.98 -5.33
C LEU A 39 -3.89 3.06 -6.42
N GLU A 40 -5.07 3.46 -6.87
CA GLU A 40 -5.21 4.52 -7.86
C GLU A 40 -4.74 5.88 -7.33
N ALA A 41 -5.10 6.22 -6.09
CA ALA A 41 -4.72 7.48 -5.44
C ALA A 41 -3.20 7.62 -5.27
N CYS A 42 -2.48 6.51 -5.06
CA CYS A 42 -1.03 6.52 -4.92
C CYS A 42 -0.27 6.07 -6.17
N GLY A 43 -0.86 6.10 -7.37
CA GLY A 43 -0.16 5.75 -8.62
C GLY A 43 0.30 4.30 -8.71
N ARG A 44 -0.45 3.37 -8.10
CA ARG A 44 -0.21 1.92 -8.02
C ARG A 44 1.02 1.51 -7.22
N HIS A 45 1.39 2.30 -6.22
CA HIS A 45 2.37 1.92 -5.22
C HIS A 45 1.75 1.10 -4.07
N CYS A 46 1.92 -0.23 -4.08
CA CYS A 46 1.41 -1.13 -3.03
C CYS A 46 1.73 -0.66 -1.60
N LYS A 47 2.99 -0.28 -1.33
CA LYS A 47 3.40 0.12 0.02
C LYS A 47 2.62 1.34 0.51
N THR A 48 2.45 2.33 -0.36
CA THR A 48 1.69 3.54 -0.06
C THR A 48 0.23 3.20 0.15
N ALA A 49 -0.39 2.40 -0.71
CA ALA A 49 -1.78 1.98 -0.56
C ALA A 49 -2.03 1.27 0.77
N ILE A 50 -1.13 0.37 1.20
CA ILE A 50 -1.24 -0.33 2.49
C ILE A 50 -1.21 0.68 3.65
N VAL A 51 -0.30 1.64 3.63
CA VAL A 51 -0.21 2.67 4.69
C VAL A 51 -1.41 3.59 4.67
N MET A 52 -1.89 3.99 3.48
CA MET A 52 -3.10 4.81 3.35
C MET A 52 -4.30 4.15 4.01
N VAL A 53 -4.53 2.86 3.74
CA VAL A 53 -5.69 2.14 4.28
C VAL A 53 -5.54 1.85 5.78
N LEU A 54 -4.34 1.49 6.25
CA LEU A 54 -4.11 1.15 7.66
C LEU A 54 -4.05 2.38 8.58
N ALA A 55 -3.55 3.51 8.10
CA ALA A 55 -3.42 4.74 8.87
C ALA A 55 -4.52 5.77 8.55
N ASP A 56 -5.42 5.46 7.62
CA ASP A 56 -6.46 6.36 7.08
C ASP A 56 -5.88 7.72 6.62
N LEU A 57 -4.80 7.66 5.86
CA LEU A 57 -4.03 8.82 5.39
C LEU A 57 -4.20 9.05 3.89
N SER A 58 -4.02 10.30 3.47
CA SER A 58 -3.92 10.62 2.04
C SER A 58 -2.66 10.03 1.39
N ALA A 59 -2.65 9.92 0.07
CA ALA A 59 -1.50 9.39 -0.67
C ALA A 59 -0.21 10.17 -0.40
N ALA A 60 -0.30 11.50 -0.28
CA ALA A 60 0.84 12.36 0.02
C ALA A 60 1.37 12.13 1.45
N GLU A 61 0.47 12.01 2.43
CA GLU A 61 0.85 11.75 3.82
C GLU A 61 1.46 10.37 3.98
N ALA A 62 0.85 9.34 3.38
CA ALA A 62 1.38 7.97 3.39
C ALA A 62 2.75 7.88 2.70
N GLN A 63 2.95 8.58 1.57
CA GLN A 63 4.26 8.68 0.92
C GLN A 63 5.28 9.35 1.83
N SER A 64 4.93 10.48 2.45
CA SER A 64 5.82 11.20 3.37
C SER A 64 6.18 10.34 4.59
N LEU A 65 5.20 9.64 5.16
CA LEU A 65 5.39 8.74 6.29
C LEU A 65 6.29 7.56 5.93
N LEU A 66 6.09 6.96 4.75
CA LEU A 66 6.98 5.92 4.24
C LEU A 66 8.39 6.45 4.00
N ALA A 67 8.55 7.62 3.39
CA ALA A 67 9.85 8.23 3.16
C ALA A 67 10.61 8.50 4.47
N LYS A 68 9.93 9.05 5.49
CA LYS A 68 10.49 9.25 6.84
C LYS A 68 10.91 7.94 7.50
N ASN A 69 10.22 6.85 7.20
CA ASN A 69 10.46 5.53 7.77
C ASN A 69 11.27 4.60 6.85
N ASN A 70 12.06 5.14 5.90
CA ASN A 70 12.89 4.36 4.96
C ASN A 70 12.11 3.28 4.15
N GLY A 71 10.84 3.54 3.84
CA GLY A 71 9.98 2.60 3.10
C GLY A 71 9.52 1.38 3.90
N TYR A 72 9.73 1.37 5.22
CA TYR A 72 9.25 0.30 6.11
C TYR A 72 7.83 0.59 6.61
N ILE A 73 6.84 -0.08 6.01
CA ILE A 73 5.42 0.01 6.39
C ILE A 73 5.22 -0.23 7.90
N ARG A 74 5.85 -1.28 8.46
CA ARG A 74 5.71 -1.60 9.89
C ARG A 74 6.21 -0.48 10.81
N LYS A 75 7.31 0.20 10.44
CA LYS A 75 7.83 1.34 11.20
C LYS A 75 6.92 2.56 11.07
N ALA A 76 6.45 2.84 9.85
CA ALA A 76 5.49 3.91 9.60
C ALA A 76 4.23 3.78 10.47
N LEU A 77 3.68 2.57 10.57
CA LEU A 77 2.48 2.30 11.38
C LEU A 77 2.74 2.21 12.88
N SER A 78 3.96 1.88 13.31
CA SER A 78 4.29 1.83 14.75
C SER A 78 4.42 3.23 15.38
N ASN A 79 4.52 4.26 14.54
CA ASN A 79 4.84 5.63 14.94
C ASN A 79 3.65 6.59 14.74
N THR A 80 2.45 6.03 14.59
CA THR A 80 1.15 6.71 14.49
C THR A 80 0.29 6.22 15.65
#